data_AF-A0A6P2BAD4-F1
#
_entry.id   AF-A0A6P2BAD4-F1
#
_cell.length_a   1.000
_cell.length_b   1.000
_cell.length_c   1.000
_cell.angle_alpha   90.00
_cell.angle_beta   90.00
_cell.angle_gamma   90.00
#
_symmetry.space_group_name_H-M   'P 1'
#
loop_
_entity.id
_entity.type
_entity.pdbx_description
1 polymer ?
#
loop_
_entity_poly.entity_id
_entity_poly.type
_entity_poly.pdbx_seq_one_letter_code
_entity_poly.pdbx_strand_id
1 'polypeptide(L)'
;MIKRALLAGALGSMLALVGVTPNAALAEAAEDAARPIDWIVVVAPRIRQERDRVGASRVTTISRDIRVDFGDLDLTRTSNLYLLEDRVNEAAREVCEELAELFPDAQPTVAVCIRRAVEDAMVQVRQAARQAVAG
;
A
#
# COMPACT_ATOMS: atom_id res chain seq x y z
N MET A 1 0.62 -50.60 15.81
CA MET A 1 1.03 -51.26 17.08
C MET A 1 0.43 -50.48 18.23
N ILE A 2 -0.55 -51.08 18.91
CA ILE A 2 -1.36 -50.46 19.98
C ILE A 2 -0.79 -50.89 21.34
N LYS A 3 -0.44 -49.93 22.21
CA LYS A 3 -0.18 -50.16 23.64
C LYS A 3 -0.87 -49.01 24.40
N ARG A 4 -2.12 -49.21 24.82
CA ARG A 4 -2.55 -49.68 26.15
C ARG A 4 -2.21 -48.70 27.28
N ALA A 5 -3.27 -48.05 27.73
CA ALA A 5 -3.39 -47.22 28.93
C ALA A 5 -3.08 -48.00 30.21
N LEU A 6 -2.59 -47.28 31.23
CA LEU A 6 -2.68 -47.65 32.64
C LEU A 6 -3.06 -46.39 33.44
N LEU A 7 -4.22 -46.47 34.08
CA LEU A 7 -4.80 -45.52 35.03
C LEU A 7 -4.36 -45.90 36.46
N ALA A 8 -3.99 -44.89 37.25
CA ALA A 8 -4.05 -44.83 38.72
C ALA A 8 -4.25 -43.34 39.03
N GLY A 9 -5.33 -42.81 39.62
CA GLY A 9 -6.03 -43.19 40.85
C GLY A 9 -5.12 -42.90 42.06
N ALA A 10 -5.37 -42.03 43.03
CA ALA A 10 -6.41 -41.05 43.37
C ALA A 10 -5.86 -40.15 44.50
N LEU A 11 -6.63 -39.14 44.92
CA LEU A 11 -6.58 -38.39 46.20
C LEU A 11 -5.68 -37.13 46.30
N GLY A 12 -6.35 -35.98 46.21
CA GLY A 12 -6.35 -34.95 47.26
C GLY A 12 -5.04 -34.19 47.52
N SER A 13 -4.98 -32.94 47.09
CA SER A 13 -4.66 -31.81 47.98
C SER A 13 -4.87 -30.47 47.30
N MET A 14 -5.61 -29.65 48.01
CA MET A 14 -5.92 -28.26 47.76
C MET A 14 -4.69 -27.41 48.11
N LEU A 15 -4.01 -26.85 47.10
CA LEU A 15 -3.10 -25.72 47.25
C LEU A 15 -2.95 -25.07 45.87
N ALA A 16 -3.90 -24.20 45.54
CA ALA A 16 -3.77 -23.31 44.39
C ALA A 16 -2.71 -22.26 44.73
N LEU A 17 -1.44 -22.56 44.43
CA LEU A 17 -0.46 -21.51 44.19
C LEU A 17 -0.94 -20.73 42.97
N VAL A 18 -1.25 -19.45 43.17
CA VAL A 18 -1.43 -18.50 42.06
C VAL A 18 -0.05 -18.32 41.43
N GLY A 19 0.28 -19.22 40.51
CA GLY A 19 1.43 -19.06 39.63
C GLY A 19 1.15 -17.92 38.68
N VAL A 20 1.75 -16.76 38.93
CA VAL A 20 1.94 -15.72 37.92
C VAL A 20 2.84 -16.33 36.84
N THR A 21 2.24 -16.87 35.79
CA THR A 21 2.97 -17.15 34.56
C THR A 21 3.25 -15.82 33.88
N PRO A 22 4.51 -15.40 33.69
CA PRO A 22 4.79 -14.32 32.75
C PRO A 22 4.30 -14.78 31.39
N ASN A 23 3.29 -14.07 30.89
CA ASN A 23 2.64 -14.34 29.62
C ASN A 23 3.65 -14.03 28.51
N ALA A 24 4.50 -15.00 28.14
CA ALA A 24 5.45 -14.91 27.04
C ALA A 24 4.76 -15.01 25.66
N ALA A 25 3.64 -14.28 25.50
CA ALA A 25 2.79 -14.30 24.32
C ALA A 25 2.74 -12.93 23.62
N LEU A 26 3.85 -12.19 23.64
CA LEU A 26 4.03 -10.93 22.91
C LEU A 26 5.46 -10.88 22.34
N ALA A 27 5.82 -11.84 21.49
CA ALA A 27 7.08 -11.80 20.74
C ALA A 27 6.87 -11.85 19.21
N GLU A 28 5.63 -11.80 18.72
CA GLU A 28 5.32 -11.97 17.28
C GLU A 28 4.67 -10.73 16.64
N ALA A 29 4.81 -9.54 17.24
CA ALA A 29 4.28 -8.29 16.70
C ALA A 29 5.38 -7.27 16.30
N ALA A 30 6.62 -7.72 16.10
CA ALA A 30 7.75 -6.86 15.73
C ALA A 30 8.43 -7.25 14.40
N GLU A 31 7.87 -8.20 13.64
CA GLU A 31 8.37 -8.58 12.30
C GLU A 31 7.58 -7.93 11.15
N ASP A 32 6.94 -6.79 11.40
CA ASP A 32 6.69 -5.78 10.36
C ASP A 32 7.66 -4.59 10.52
N ALA A 33 8.87 -4.89 11.00
CA ALA A 33 9.98 -3.96 10.92
C ALA A 33 10.37 -3.81 9.44
N ALA A 34 9.73 -2.84 8.79
CA ALA A 34 10.24 -2.13 7.62
C ALA A 34 10.84 -3.03 6.53
N ARG A 35 10.01 -3.84 5.86
CA ARG A 35 10.43 -4.31 4.53
C ARG A 35 10.68 -3.06 3.68
N PRO A 36 11.82 -2.96 2.96
CA PRO A 36 12.03 -1.88 2.02
C PRO A 36 10.85 -1.91 1.04
N ILE A 37 10.05 -0.84 1.01
CA ILE A 37 9.04 -0.68 -0.04
C ILE A 37 9.85 -0.48 -1.32
N ASP A 38 9.68 -1.37 -2.29
CA ASP A 38 10.37 -1.32 -3.59
C ASP A 38 9.47 -0.85 -4.74
N TRP A 39 8.37 -0.16 -4.41
CA TRP A 39 7.41 0.39 -5.36
C TRP A 39 6.76 1.71 -4.94
N ILE A 40 6.33 2.49 -5.93
CA ILE A 40 5.50 3.69 -5.79
C ILE A 40 4.13 3.41 -6.41
N VAL A 41 3.06 3.88 -5.78
CA VAL A 41 1.71 3.81 -6.36
C VAL A 41 1.35 5.17 -6.95
N VAL A 42 1.10 5.22 -8.25
CA VAL A 42 0.61 6.41 -8.96
C VAL A 42 -0.89 6.29 -9.11
N VAL A 43 -1.65 7.22 -8.52
CA VAL A 43 -3.12 7.20 -8.53
C VAL A 43 -3.66 8.37 -9.34
N ALA A 44 -4.56 8.09 -10.28
CA ALA A 44 -5.20 9.10 -11.12
C ALA A 44 -6.72 9.06 -10.96
N PRO A 45 -7.33 10.15 -10.43
CA PRO A 45 -8.77 10.29 -10.36
C PRO A 45 -9.34 11.06 -11.56
N ARG A 46 -10.52 10.62 -12.04
CA ARG A 46 -11.43 11.37 -12.91
C ARG A 46 -12.85 11.41 -12.36
N ILE A 47 -13.48 12.57 -12.49
CA ILE A 47 -14.81 12.90 -11.98
C ILE A 47 -15.75 13.05 -13.17
N ARG A 48 -16.77 12.20 -13.23
CA ARG A 48 -17.84 12.28 -14.22
C ARG A 48 -19.08 12.87 -13.56
N GLN A 49 -19.68 13.87 -14.22
CA GLN A 49 -20.98 14.38 -13.84
C GLN A 49 -22.04 13.86 -14.80
N GLU A 50 -23.05 13.19 -14.26
CA GLU A 50 -24.17 12.67 -15.02
C GLU A 50 -25.46 13.36 -14.59
N ARG A 51 -26.37 13.60 -15.52
CA ARG A 51 -27.75 14.01 -15.21
C ARG A 51 -28.68 12.85 -15.49
N ASP A 52 -29.54 12.54 -14.53
CA ASP A 52 -30.58 11.53 -14.72
C ASP A 52 -31.78 12.09 -15.50
N ARG A 53 -32.76 11.22 -15.80
CA ARG A 53 -33.96 11.58 -16.58
C ARG A 53 -34.88 12.58 -15.87
N VAL A 54 -34.74 12.76 -14.56
CA VAL A 54 -35.54 13.69 -13.76
C VAL A 54 -34.76 14.98 -13.42
N GLY A 55 -33.55 15.14 -13.98
CA GLY A 55 -32.73 16.34 -13.86
C GLY A 55 -31.82 16.37 -12.64
N ALA A 56 -31.76 15.31 -11.83
CA ALA A 56 -30.82 15.25 -10.70
C ALA A 56 -29.39 15.00 -11.23
N SER A 57 -28.42 15.72 -10.66
CA SER A 57 -27.01 15.55 -11.00
C SER A 57 -26.35 14.55 -10.05
N ARG A 58 -25.66 13.55 -10.60
CA ARG A 58 -24.82 12.60 -9.88
C ARG A 58 -23.35 12.85 -10.22
N VAL A 59 -22.51 12.87 -9.21
CA VAL A 59 -21.06 12.97 -9.34
C VAL A 59 -20.46 11.61 -9.01
N THR A 60 -19.68 11.07 -9.95
CA THR A 60 -18.99 9.78 -9.79
C THR A 60 -17.49 10.00 -9.93
N THR A 61 -16.72 9.55 -8.94
CA THR A 61 -15.25 9.51 -9.03
C THR A 61 -14.82 8.13 -9.49
N ILE A 62 -14.01 8.11 -10.53
CA ILE A 62 -13.39 6.93 -11.13
C ILE A 62 -11.89 7.07 -10.90
N SER A 63 -11.24 6.03 -10.40
CA SER A 63 -9.81 6.04 -10.17
C SER A 63 -9.15 4.83 -10.80
N ARG A 64 -7.92 5.03 -11.26
CA ARG A 64 -6.99 3.99 -11.68
C ARG A 64 -5.65 4.21 -10.97
N ASP A 65 -4.93 3.14 -10.77
CA ASP A 65 -3.60 3.17 -10.18
C ASP A 65 -2.63 2.28 -10.95
N ILE A 66 -1.37 2.71 -11.00
CA ILE A 66 -0.25 1.95 -11.56
C ILE A 66 0.83 1.85 -10.49
N ARG A 67 1.40 0.65 -10.37
CA ARG A 67 2.56 0.38 -9.53
C ARG A 67 3.84 0.59 -10.33
N VAL A 68 4.72 1.43 -9.81
CA VAL A 68 6.05 1.70 -10.36
C VAL A 68 7.08 1.03 -9.48
N ASP A 69 7.63 -0.10 -9.95
CA ASP A 69 8.70 -0.79 -9.25
C ASP A 69 10.05 -0.06 -9.39
N PHE A 70 10.80 -0.03 -8.30
CA PHE A 70 12.13 0.57 -8.21
C PHE A 70 13.13 -0.31 -7.47
N GLY A 71 12.81 -1.58 -7.19
CA GLY A 71 13.72 -2.51 -6.50
C GLY A 71 15.05 -2.74 -7.22
N ASP A 72 15.15 -2.39 -8.51
CA ASP A 72 16.37 -2.39 -9.31
C ASP A 72 17.23 -1.13 -9.12
N LEU A 73 16.73 -0.11 -8.43
CA LEU A 73 17.36 1.20 -8.29
C LEU A 73 18.02 1.38 -6.92
N ASP A 74 19.30 1.76 -6.94
CA ASP A 74 19.99 2.26 -5.74
C ASP A 74 19.66 3.74 -5.54
N LEU A 75 18.69 4.03 -4.66
CA LEU A 75 18.19 5.39 -4.40
C LEU A 75 19.18 6.29 -3.65
N THR A 76 20.33 5.78 -3.21
CA THR A 76 21.42 6.63 -2.69
C THR A 76 22.11 7.40 -3.82
N ARG A 77 21.92 6.97 -5.07
CA ARG A 77 22.48 7.62 -6.26
C ARG A 77 21.48 8.60 -6.86
N THR A 78 21.91 9.83 -7.04
CA THR A 78 21.12 10.89 -7.66
C THR A 78 20.60 10.50 -9.06
N SER A 79 21.40 9.80 -9.87
CA SER A 79 20.97 9.33 -11.20
C SER A 79 19.78 8.36 -11.15
N ASN A 80 19.75 7.49 -10.13
CA ASN A 80 18.67 6.52 -9.95
C ASN A 80 17.42 7.18 -9.38
N LEU A 81 17.58 8.23 -8.56
CA LEU A 81 16.46 9.04 -8.13
C LEU A 81 15.77 9.71 -9.32
N TYR A 82 16.52 10.34 -10.22
CA TYR A 82 15.96 10.93 -11.44
C TYR A 82 15.28 9.88 -12.33
N LEU A 83 15.87 8.69 -12.46
CA LEU A 83 15.25 7.60 -13.21
C LEU A 83 13.90 7.17 -12.59
N LEU A 84 13.80 7.13 -11.26
CA LEU A 84 12.53 6.87 -10.57
C LEU A 84 11.51 7.98 -10.82
N GLU A 85 11.93 9.24 -10.77
CA GLU A 85 11.06 10.38 -11.10
C GLU A 85 10.51 10.28 -12.53
N ASP A 86 11.35 9.93 -13.50
CA ASP A 86 10.93 9.71 -14.89
C ASP A 86 9.92 8.56 -15.01
N ARG A 87 10.15 7.43 -14.32
CA ARG A 87 9.19 6.31 -14.30
C ARG A 87 7.83 6.70 -13.72
N VAL A 88 7.83 7.53 -12.67
CA VAL A 88 6.58 8.06 -12.08
C VAL A 88 5.86 8.97 -13.07
N ASN A 89 6.59 9.84 -13.78
CA ASN A 89 6.00 10.70 -14.81
C ASN A 89 5.40 9.89 -15.98
N GLU A 90 6.06 8.82 -16.39
CA GLU A 90 5.57 7.91 -17.44
C GLU A 90 4.28 7.22 -16.99
N ALA A 91 4.28 6.59 -15.82
CA ALA A 91 3.11 5.91 -15.27
C ALA A 91 1.92 6.86 -15.07
N ALA A 92 2.17 8.10 -14.62
CA ALA A 92 1.14 9.12 -14.48
C ALA A 92 0.51 9.50 -15.83
N ARG A 93 1.32 9.57 -16.89
CA ARG A 93 0.84 9.82 -18.25
C ARG A 93 -0.01 8.66 -18.75
N GLU A 94 0.51 7.45 -18.66
CA GLU A 94 -0.19 6.23 -19.08
C GLU A 94 -1.59 6.13 -18.44
N VAL A 95 -1.67 6.19 -17.11
CA VAL A 95 -2.94 6.03 -16.41
C VAL A 95 -3.94 7.17 -16.68
N CYS A 96 -3.44 8.40 -16.84
CA CYS A 96 -4.30 9.55 -17.10
C CYS A 96 -4.78 9.61 -18.55
N GLU A 97 -4.00 9.11 -19.51
CA GLU A 97 -4.38 8.94 -20.91
C GLU A 97 -5.40 7.81 -21.06
N GLU A 98 -5.19 6.66 -20.41
CA GLU A 98 -6.17 5.56 -20.39
C GLU A 98 -7.54 6.06 -19.86
N LEU A 99 -7.53 6.77 -18.73
CA LEU A 99 -8.75 7.36 -18.17
C LEU A 99 -9.40 8.40 -19.10
N ALA A 100 -8.62 9.07 -19.93
CA ALA A 100 -9.13 10.03 -20.91
C ALA A 100 -9.86 9.36 -22.06
N GLU A 101 -9.33 8.25 -22.54
CA GLU A 101 -9.92 7.45 -23.59
C GLU A 101 -11.24 6.82 -23.13
N LEU A 102 -11.25 6.30 -21.89
CA LEU A 102 -12.44 5.67 -21.31
C LEU A 102 -13.52 6.69 -20.91
N PHE A 103 -13.12 7.89 -20.48
CA PHE A 103 -14.03 8.91 -19.95
C PHE A 103 -13.70 10.30 -20.50
N PRO A 104 -13.96 10.57 -21.80
CA PRO A 104 -13.56 11.81 -22.46
C PRO A 104 -14.25 13.06 -21.90
N ASP A 105 -15.50 12.92 -21.43
CA ASP A 105 -16.28 14.02 -20.84
C ASP A 105 -16.00 14.24 -19.35
N ALA A 106 -15.19 13.39 -18.71
CA ALA A 106 -14.85 13.50 -17.31
C ALA A 106 -13.72 14.52 -17.07
N GLN A 107 -13.75 15.15 -15.90
CA GLN A 107 -12.77 16.12 -15.45
C GLN A 107 -11.80 15.48 -14.45
N PRO A 108 -10.58 15.99 -14.23
CA PRO A 108 -9.98 17.14 -14.90
C PRO A 108 -9.39 16.77 -16.27
N THR A 109 -8.86 17.77 -16.98
CA THR A 109 -8.09 17.54 -18.22
C THR A 109 -6.89 16.62 -17.97
N VAL A 110 -6.41 15.95 -19.02
CA VAL A 110 -5.25 15.04 -18.96
C VAL A 110 -4.03 15.72 -18.30
N ALA A 111 -3.69 16.93 -18.73
CA ALA A 111 -2.54 17.66 -18.19
C ALA A 111 -2.66 17.94 -16.67
N VAL A 112 -3.87 18.21 -16.17
CA VAL A 112 -4.10 18.42 -14.73
C VAL A 112 -4.09 17.09 -13.97
N CYS A 113 -4.60 16.03 -14.57
CA CYS A 113 -4.52 14.67 -14.02
C CYS A 113 -3.05 14.26 -13.82
N ILE A 114 -2.23 14.35 -14.88
CA ILE A 114 -0.82 13.98 -14.86
C ILE A 114 -0.08 14.75 -13.77
N ARG A 115 -0.21 16.08 -13.75
CA ARG A 115 0.47 16.93 -12.77
C ARG A 115 0.14 16.51 -11.33
N ARG A 116 -1.14 16.30 -11.02
CA ARG A 116 -1.58 15.90 -9.67
C ARG A 116 -1.09 14.51 -9.30
N ALA A 117 -1.21 13.54 -10.21
CA ALA A 117 -0.75 12.18 -9.99
C ALA A 117 0.77 12.14 -9.71
N VAL A 118 1.56 12.93 -10.44
CA VAL A 118 3.00 13.10 -10.20
C VAL A 118 3.26 13.77 -8.85
N GLU A 119 2.61 14.90 -8.55
CA GLU A 119 2.79 15.62 -7.28
C GLU A 119 2.53 14.72 -6.07
N ASP A 120 1.46 13.91 -6.13
CA ASP A 120 1.08 12.97 -5.07
C ASP A 120 2.07 11.80 -4.98
N ALA A 121 2.46 11.19 -6.11
CA ALA A 121 3.42 10.08 -6.13
C ALA A 121 4.83 10.52 -5.67
N MET A 122 5.22 11.77 -5.94
CA MET A 122 6.51 12.32 -5.51
C MET A 122 6.66 12.41 -3.99
N VAL A 123 5.56 12.37 -3.22
CA VAL A 123 5.64 12.22 -1.75
C VAL A 123 6.26 10.87 -1.38
N GLN A 124 5.84 9.80 -2.05
CA GLN A 124 6.35 8.45 -1.83
C GLN A 124 7.81 8.33 -2.29
N VAL A 125 8.17 8.94 -3.44
CA VAL A 125 9.56 8.97 -3.93
C VAL A 125 10.49 9.60 -2.90
N ARG A 126 10.09 10.76 -2.33
CA ARG A 126 10.87 11.41 -1.27
C ARG A 126 10.98 10.56 -0.01
N GLN A 127 9.93 9.81 0.33
CA GLN A 127 9.96 8.90 1.48
C GLN A 127 10.93 7.73 1.23
N ALA A 128 10.86 7.10 0.07
CA ALA A 128 11.75 6.01 -0.31
C ALA A 128 13.22 6.47 -0.33
N ALA A 129 13.51 7.65 -0.88
CA ALA A 129 14.85 8.23 -0.87
C ALA A 129 15.38 8.48 0.56
N ARG A 130 14.54 8.98 1.48
CA ARG A 130 14.93 9.17 2.89
C ARG A 130 15.22 7.85 3.60
N GLN A 131 14.43 6.81 3.30
CA GLN A 131 14.65 5.48 3.88
C GLN A 131 15.94 4.85 3.36
N ALA A 132 16.25 5.02 2.07
CA ALA A 132 17.45 4.47 1.46
C ALA A 132 18.77 5.06 2.00
N VAL A 133 18.76 6.30 2.51
CA VAL A 133 19.94 6.92 3.11
C VAL A 133 20.04 6.74 4.62
N ALA A 134 18.97 6.26 5.26
CA ALA A 134 18.90 6.06 6.71
C ALA A 134 19.23 4.62 7.15
N GLY A 135 19.16 3.66 6.22
CA GLY A 135 19.59 2.27 6.42
C GLY A 135 21.04 2.05 6.01
#